data_AF-A0AAE1CK37-F1
#
_entry.id   AF-A0AAE1CK37-F1
#
_cell.length_a   1.000
_cell.length_b   1.000
_cell.length_c   1.000
_cell.angle_alpha   90.00
_cell.angle_beta   90.00
_cell.angle_gamma   90.00
#
_symmetry.space_group_name_H-M   'P 1'
#
loop_
_entity.id
_entity.type
_entity.pdbx_description
1 polymer ?
#
loop_
_entity_poly.entity_id
_entity_poly.type
_entity_poly.pdbx_seq_one_letter_code
_entity_poly.pdbx_strand_id
1 'polypeptide(L)'
;MSTLIFGYVLLLSTLCVDFAFSEGESCTLNIFEEQSTNVIEDLCLKEYDNQECTPFLKTFNRSDLPESFSIPDDEDSVQKPKSLEVVMAMNPFEHGRTRFLVPGASVNWSSPDDIWSRENTKGYLLIWERSTRLMCRLFKFDSNKTDLLIKKLRFQYDIEFLKPKKNYMIKVYSMPPPKNLEESQKTSTFESFQIRTGPFIHQYSDPGLWIPPVRARVLEGGTIEVKITHSPSRFNLTQFKVMLVKRSLDVNNAFRTVLYAAPPDSRKVAGLVSFTNLDNDEYKVVIRVIDPFRKQVGKCLCWIKEANGRHCQNICGSVQTDWIKVSVHG
;
A
#
# COMPACT_ATOMS: atom_id res chain seq x y z
N MET A 1 36.90 28.03 23.58
CA MET A 1 36.54 27.50 22.24
C MET A 1 35.56 26.37 22.47
N SER A 2 34.26 26.66 22.36
CA SER A 2 33.18 25.72 22.63
C SER A 2 32.58 25.27 21.30
N THR A 3 32.87 24.03 20.90
CA THR A 3 32.26 23.40 19.72
C THR A 3 30.91 22.80 20.11
N LEU A 4 29.84 23.44 19.66
CA LEU A 4 28.48 22.92 19.68
C LEU A 4 28.36 21.72 18.73
N ILE A 5 28.11 20.54 19.28
CA ILE A 5 27.78 19.33 18.54
C ILE A 5 26.27 19.38 18.23
N PHE A 6 25.93 19.67 16.97
CA PHE A 6 24.58 19.52 16.45
C PHE A 6 24.20 18.04 16.39
N GLY A 7 23.38 17.60 17.33
CA GLY A 7 22.71 16.30 17.28
C GLY A 7 21.56 16.34 16.27
N TYR A 8 21.75 15.72 15.12
CA TYR A 8 20.67 15.44 14.18
C TYR A 8 19.74 14.37 14.77
N VAL A 9 18.60 14.81 15.29
CA VAL A 9 17.46 13.95 15.62
C VAL A 9 16.82 13.51 14.30
N LEU A 10 17.07 12.25 13.93
CA LEU A 10 16.32 11.57 12.87
C LEU A 10 14.89 11.33 13.36
N LEU A 11 14.03 12.31 13.09
CA LEU A 11 12.57 12.16 13.15
C LEU A 11 12.18 11.07 12.15
N LEU A 12 11.79 9.90 12.66
CA LEU A 12 10.94 8.95 11.95
C LEU A 12 9.59 9.63 11.70
N SER A 13 9.54 10.50 10.70
CA SER A 13 8.28 11.04 10.20
C SER A 13 7.50 9.87 9.63
N THR A 14 6.48 9.44 10.36
CA THR A 14 5.35 8.71 9.76
C THR A 14 4.81 9.60 8.65
N LEU A 15 5.21 9.31 7.41
CA LEU A 15 4.68 9.94 6.21
C LEU A 15 3.17 9.67 6.17
N CYS A 16 2.38 10.58 6.75
CA CYS A 16 0.99 10.75 6.37
C CYS A 16 1.02 11.39 4.98
N VAL A 17 1.13 10.55 3.96
CA VAL A 17 0.84 10.97 2.59
C VAL A 17 -0.68 11.11 2.52
N ASP A 18 -1.16 12.35 2.54
CA ASP A 18 -2.52 12.67 2.19
C ASP A 18 -2.57 12.73 0.66
N PHE A 19 -3.33 11.79 0.07
CA PHE A 19 -3.51 11.70 -1.37
C PHE A 19 -4.56 12.74 -1.79
N ALA A 20 -4.16 13.70 -2.63
CA ALA A 20 -5.08 14.61 -3.30
C ALA A 20 -5.66 13.92 -4.53
N PHE A 21 -6.97 14.01 -4.73
CA PHE A 21 -7.68 13.50 -5.91
C PHE A 21 -7.96 14.67 -6.86
N SER A 22 -7.85 14.46 -8.17
CA SER A 22 -8.12 15.50 -9.17
C SER A 22 -9.62 15.70 -9.41
N GLU A 23 -10.04 16.96 -9.54
CA GLU A 23 -11.41 17.33 -9.95
C GLU A 23 -11.56 17.29 -11.48
N GLY A 24 -12.62 16.61 -11.95
CA GLY A 24 -13.33 16.93 -13.21
C GLY A 24 -12.85 16.27 -14.51
N GLU A 25 -13.65 15.32 -15.03
CA GLU A 25 -14.43 15.42 -16.30
C GLU A 25 -14.63 14.10 -17.07
N SER A 26 -14.06 12.97 -16.64
CA SER A 26 -14.47 11.65 -17.13
C SER A 26 -14.64 10.66 -15.98
N CYS A 27 -15.67 9.83 -16.08
CA CYS A 27 -15.88 8.75 -15.12
C CYS A 27 -14.75 7.72 -15.29
N THR A 28 -14.05 7.40 -14.21
CA THR A 28 -12.93 6.44 -14.25
C THR A 28 -13.40 4.98 -14.19
N LEU A 29 -14.72 4.78 -14.10
CA LEU A 29 -15.35 3.47 -14.13
C LEU A 29 -15.32 2.89 -15.55
N ASN A 30 -14.63 1.76 -15.72
CA ASN A 30 -14.68 1.01 -16.96
C ASN A 30 -15.91 0.10 -16.97
N ILE A 31 -16.69 0.16 -18.06
CA ILE A 31 -17.94 -0.60 -18.21
C ILE A 31 -17.83 -1.49 -19.45
N PHE A 32 -18.27 -2.74 -19.34
CA PHE A 32 -18.20 -3.74 -20.41
C PHE A 32 -19.52 -4.48 -20.51
N GLU A 33 -19.89 -4.94 -21.71
CA GLU A 33 -20.87 -6.04 -21.82
C GLU A 33 -20.24 -7.35 -21.29
N GLU A 34 -21.05 -8.27 -20.77
CA GLU A 34 -20.61 -9.48 -20.06
C GLU A 34 -19.48 -10.25 -20.78
N GLN A 35 -19.54 -10.35 -22.12
CA GLN A 35 -18.56 -11.09 -22.93
C GLN A 35 -17.63 -10.19 -23.77
N SER A 36 -17.72 -8.86 -23.62
CA SER A 36 -16.95 -7.90 -24.41
C SER A 36 -15.68 -7.46 -23.67
N THR A 37 -14.62 -7.18 -24.42
CA THR A 37 -13.43 -6.47 -23.92
C THR A 37 -13.44 -4.99 -24.26
N ASN A 38 -14.40 -4.54 -25.09
CA ASN A 38 -14.54 -3.14 -25.46
C ASN A 38 -15.23 -2.38 -24.34
N VAL A 39 -14.63 -1.27 -23.93
CA VAL A 39 -15.20 -0.35 -22.94
C VAL A 39 -16.39 0.36 -23.58
N ILE A 40 -17.50 0.42 -22.85
CA ILE A 40 -18.66 1.24 -23.18
C ILE A 40 -18.38 2.65 -22.66
N GLU A 41 -18.21 3.57 -23.58
CA GLU A 41 -18.08 5.00 -23.29
C GLU A 41 -19.47 5.63 -23.04
N ASP A 42 -19.50 6.80 -22.40
CA ASP A 42 -20.69 7.64 -22.18
C ASP A 42 -21.84 7.05 -21.34
N LEU A 43 -21.74 5.81 -20.84
CA LEU A 43 -22.76 5.29 -19.93
C LEU A 43 -22.64 5.89 -18.52
N CYS A 44 -21.42 6.10 -18.02
CA CYS A 44 -21.20 6.78 -16.75
C CYS A 44 -21.06 8.29 -16.98
N LEU A 45 -22.08 9.05 -16.59
CA LEU A 45 -22.13 10.50 -16.75
C LEU A 45 -21.25 11.24 -15.76
N LYS A 46 -21.20 10.75 -14.52
CA LYS A 46 -20.50 11.46 -13.44
C LYS A 46 -20.01 10.51 -12.36
N GLU A 47 -18.79 10.76 -11.90
CA GLU A 47 -18.22 10.15 -10.71
C GLU A 47 -18.14 11.21 -9.62
N TYR A 48 -18.62 10.87 -8.43
CA TYR A 48 -18.56 11.71 -7.25
C TYR A 48 -17.52 11.15 -6.29
N ASP A 49 -16.71 12.05 -5.78
CA ASP A 49 -15.57 11.71 -4.98
C ASP A 49 -15.97 11.41 -3.52
N ASN A 50 -14.98 11.12 -2.67
CA ASN A 50 -15.24 10.75 -1.29
C ASN A 50 -15.92 11.88 -0.50
N GLN A 51 -15.58 13.14 -0.74
CA GLN A 51 -16.17 14.27 -0.03
C GLN A 51 -17.66 14.41 -0.38
N GLU A 52 -18.00 14.20 -1.65
CA GLU A 52 -19.35 14.31 -2.17
C GLU A 52 -20.27 13.15 -1.77
N CYS A 53 -19.78 11.90 -1.70
CA CYS A 53 -20.61 10.75 -1.30
C CYS A 53 -20.65 10.49 0.21
N THR A 54 -19.77 11.09 1.00
CA THR A 54 -19.71 10.89 2.46
C THR A 54 -21.00 11.32 3.20
N PRO A 55 -21.63 12.48 2.90
CA PRO A 55 -22.88 12.89 3.53
C PRO A 55 -23.96 11.81 3.39
N PHE A 56 -24.22 11.39 2.14
CA PHE A 56 -25.13 10.29 1.83
C PHE A 56 -24.77 9.02 2.60
N LEU A 57 -23.51 8.61 2.62
CA LEU A 57 -23.10 7.36 3.24
C LEU A 57 -23.26 7.34 4.77
N LYS A 58 -23.21 8.50 5.43
CA LYS A 58 -23.42 8.58 6.88
C LYS A 58 -24.88 8.36 7.26
N THR A 59 -25.82 8.78 6.42
CA THR A 59 -27.26 8.80 6.72
C THR A 59 -28.05 7.76 5.93
N PHE A 60 -27.52 7.33 4.79
CA PHE A 60 -28.21 6.62 3.72
C PHE A 60 -29.52 7.29 3.28
N ASN A 61 -29.63 8.61 3.46
CA ASN A 61 -30.81 9.37 3.10
C ASN A 61 -30.69 9.92 1.67
N ARG A 62 -31.66 9.63 0.79
CA ARG A 62 -31.65 10.09 -0.61
C ARG A 62 -31.55 11.62 -0.73
N SER A 63 -32.03 12.38 0.26
CA SER A 63 -31.87 13.85 0.30
C SER A 63 -30.42 14.32 0.37
N ASP A 64 -29.51 13.46 0.86
CA ASP A 64 -28.10 13.78 1.05
C ASP A 64 -27.24 13.31 -0.13
N LEU A 65 -27.87 12.80 -1.19
CA LEU A 65 -27.21 12.56 -2.47
C LEU A 65 -26.82 13.91 -3.10
N PRO A 66 -25.72 13.97 -3.88
CA PRO A 66 -25.38 15.15 -4.64
C PRO A 66 -26.57 15.61 -5.49
N GLU A 67 -26.83 16.92 -5.59
CA GLU A 67 -28.00 17.45 -6.30
C GLU A 67 -28.12 16.92 -7.73
N SER A 68 -26.98 16.76 -8.41
CA SER A 68 -26.92 16.22 -9.78
C SER A 68 -27.17 14.70 -9.86
N PHE A 69 -27.20 13.96 -8.76
CA PHE A 69 -27.54 12.52 -8.71
C PHE A 69 -29.02 12.28 -8.36
N SER A 70 -29.79 13.32 -8.05
CA SER A 70 -31.14 13.22 -7.45
C SER A 70 -31.97 12.05 -7.99
N ILE A 71 -32.32 11.12 -7.10
CA ILE A 71 -33.23 10.02 -7.37
C ILE A 71 -34.62 10.44 -6.88
N PRO A 72 -35.67 10.40 -7.71
CA PRO A 72 -37.03 10.66 -7.26
C PRO A 72 -37.44 9.76 -6.09
N ASP A 73 -38.22 10.30 -5.15
CA ASP A 73 -38.62 9.54 -3.98
C ASP A 73 -39.50 8.33 -4.36
N ASP A 74 -40.26 8.37 -5.43
CA ASP A 74 -41.11 7.28 -5.90
C ASP A 74 -40.36 6.15 -6.63
N GLU A 75 -39.05 6.28 -6.88
CA GLU A 75 -38.30 5.19 -7.52
C GLU A 75 -38.08 3.99 -6.57
N ASP A 76 -38.53 2.83 -7.06
CA ASP A 76 -38.33 1.53 -6.44
C ASP A 76 -36.84 1.17 -6.36
N SER A 77 -36.48 0.40 -5.34
CA SER A 77 -35.11 -0.05 -5.17
C SER A 77 -34.74 -1.19 -6.10
N VAL A 78 -33.49 -1.20 -6.53
CA VAL A 78 -32.97 -2.25 -7.40
C VAL A 78 -32.24 -3.32 -6.61
N GLN A 79 -32.18 -4.53 -7.18
CA GLN A 79 -31.36 -5.61 -6.65
C GLN A 79 -29.87 -5.19 -6.57
N LYS A 80 -29.16 -5.70 -5.58
CA LYS A 80 -27.71 -5.55 -5.43
C LYS A 80 -26.93 -6.13 -6.64
N PRO A 81 -25.63 -5.82 -6.79
CA PRO A 81 -24.79 -6.48 -7.80
C PRO A 81 -24.84 -7.99 -7.65
N LYS A 82 -24.70 -8.71 -8.77
CA LYS A 82 -24.72 -10.18 -8.73
C LYS A 82 -23.44 -10.76 -8.11
N SER A 83 -22.30 -10.15 -8.40
CA SER A 83 -21.00 -10.61 -7.93
C SER A 83 -20.06 -9.44 -7.70
N LEU A 84 -19.08 -9.65 -6.83
CA LEU A 84 -17.97 -8.76 -6.57
C LEU A 84 -16.69 -9.58 -6.48
N GLU A 85 -15.71 -9.21 -7.28
CA GLU A 85 -14.36 -9.74 -7.28
C GLU A 85 -13.38 -8.60 -7.05
N VAL A 86 -12.36 -8.84 -6.23
CA VAL A 86 -11.30 -7.85 -5.97
C VAL A 86 -9.95 -8.49 -6.23
N VAL A 87 -9.21 -7.91 -7.18
CA VAL A 87 -7.86 -8.34 -7.53
C VAL A 87 -6.86 -7.34 -6.94
N MET A 88 -5.93 -7.83 -6.13
CA MET A 88 -4.87 -6.99 -5.57
C MET A 88 -3.91 -6.53 -6.67
N ALA A 89 -3.60 -5.24 -6.69
CA ALA A 89 -2.63 -4.64 -7.60
C ALA A 89 -1.48 -3.98 -6.83
N MET A 90 -0.35 -3.76 -7.50
CA MET A 90 0.77 -2.99 -6.97
C MET A 90 1.02 -1.82 -7.91
N ASN A 91 0.71 -0.61 -7.46
CA ASN A 91 0.73 0.59 -8.28
C ASN A 91 2.01 1.39 -8.03
N PRO A 92 2.66 1.88 -9.11
CA PRO A 92 3.83 2.73 -8.98
C PRO A 92 3.46 4.06 -8.32
N PHE A 93 4.27 4.51 -7.38
CA PHE A 93 4.13 5.80 -6.70
C PHE A 93 5.50 6.45 -6.58
N GLU A 94 5.62 7.70 -7.00
CA GLU A 94 6.87 8.46 -6.90
C GLU A 94 6.76 9.54 -5.81
N HIS A 95 7.72 9.57 -4.89
CA HIS A 95 7.84 10.67 -3.92
C HIS A 95 9.28 11.18 -3.93
N GLY A 96 9.47 12.39 -4.46
CA GLY A 96 10.80 12.93 -4.74
C GLY A 96 11.55 12.06 -5.76
N ARG A 97 12.72 11.52 -5.36
CA ARG A 97 13.54 10.62 -6.20
C ARG A 97 13.30 9.13 -5.92
N THR A 98 12.36 8.80 -5.03
CA THR A 98 12.14 7.41 -4.61
C THR A 98 10.87 6.87 -5.28
N ARG A 99 11.00 5.71 -5.93
CA ARG A 99 9.87 4.97 -6.47
C ARG A 99 9.44 3.91 -5.49
N PHE A 100 8.13 3.76 -5.35
CA PHE A 100 7.48 2.77 -4.52
C PHE A 100 6.51 1.98 -5.39
N LEU A 101 6.29 0.72 -5.05
CA LEU A 101 5.06 0.03 -5.39
C LEU A 101 4.18 0.04 -4.15
N VAL A 102 3.03 0.68 -4.25
CA VAL A 102 2.05 0.78 -3.17
C VAL A 102 0.91 -0.19 -3.49
N PRO A 103 0.36 -0.92 -2.51
CA PRO A 103 -0.79 -1.76 -2.75
C PRO A 103 -1.97 -0.94 -3.26
N GLY A 104 -2.67 -1.45 -4.27
CA GLY A 104 -3.97 -0.99 -4.75
C GLY A 104 -4.89 -2.18 -4.98
N ALA A 105 -6.04 -1.96 -5.60
CA ALA A 105 -6.98 -3.03 -5.92
C ALA A 105 -7.80 -2.69 -7.16
N SER A 106 -8.02 -3.68 -8.02
CA SER A 106 -9.00 -3.63 -9.10
C SER A 106 -10.29 -4.27 -8.61
N VAL A 107 -11.34 -3.46 -8.52
CA VAL A 107 -12.66 -3.88 -8.02
C VAL A 107 -13.56 -4.13 -9.21
N ASN A 108 -14.00 -5.38 -9.36
CA ASN A 108 -14.80 -5.85 -10.48
C ASN A 108 -16.16 -6.33 -9.97
N TRP A 109 -17.25 -5.89 -10.57
CA TRP A 109 -18.59 -6.39 -10.23
C TRP A 109 -19.46 -6.52 -11.47
N SER A 110 -20.52 -7.32 -11.37
CA SER A 110 -21.51 -7.46 -12.44
C SER A 110 -22.85 -6.86 -12.04
N SER A 111 -23.59 -6.39 -13.05
CA SER A 111 -24.95 -5.89 -12.89
C SER A 111 -25.88 -6.90 -12.19
N PRO A 112 -27.01 -6.45 -11.62
CA PRO A 112 -28.03 -7.34 -11.09
C PRO A 112 -28.50 -8.44 -12.05
N ASP A 113 -29.00 -9.55 -11.51
CA ASP A 113 -29.52 -10.68 -12.31
C ASP A 113 -30.89 -10.40 -12.93
N ASP A 114 -31.73 -9.64 -12.21
CA ASP A 114 -33.06 -9.28 -12.65
C ASP A 114 -33.05 -8.17 -13.72
N ILE A 115 -33.82 -8.35 -14.80
CA ILE A 115 -33.88 -7.43 -15.95
C ILE A 115 -34.40 -6.06 -15.50
N TRP A 116 -35.48 -6.05 -14.71
CA TRP A 116 -36.09 -4.81 -14.25
C TRP A 116 -35.13 -4.02 -13.35
N SER A 117 -34.40 -4.70 -12.47
CA SER A 117 -33.39 -4.08 -11.63
C SER A 117 -32.26 -3.46 -12.44
N ARG A 118 -31.82 -4.11 -13.52
CA ARG A 118 -30.78 -3.57 -14.39
C ARG A 118 -31.23 -2.32 -15.14
N GLU A 119 -32.41 -2.39 -15.76
CA GLU A 119 -33.00 -1.27 -16.49
C GLU A 119 -33.18 -0.02 -15.61
N ASN A 120 -33.52 -0.23 -14.33
CA ASN A 120 -33.76 0.86 -13.38
C ASN A 120 -32.53 1.27 -12.56
N THR A 121 -31.36 0.64 -12.77
CA THR A 121 -30.14 0.99 -12.05
C THR A 121 -29.62 2.36 -12.51
N LYS A 122 -29.57 3.33 -11.60
CA LYS A 122 -29.09 4.70 -11.86
C LYS A 122 -27.59 4.86 -11.64
N GLY A 123 -26.94 3.86 -11.07
CA GLY A 123 -25.54 3.95 -10.69
C GLY A 123 -25.13 2.95 -9.63
N TYR A 124 -23.91 3.13 -9.12
CA TYR A 124 -23.37 2.33 -8.02
C TYR A 124 -22.68 3.22 -6.99
N LEU A 125 -22.76 2.82 -5.72
CA LEU A 125 -21.92 3.32 -4.64
C LEU A 125 -20.88 2.26 -4.27
N LEU A 126 -19.61 2.57 -4.52
CA LEU A 126 -18.44 1.79 -4.10
C LEU A 126 -17.91 2.34 -2.77
N ILE A 127 -17.62 1.45 -1.83
CA ILE A 127 -17.08 1.79 -0.51
C ILE A 127 -15.90 0.90 -0.20
N TRP A 128 -14.85 1.47 0.39
CA TRP A 128 -13.79 0.68 1.02
C TRP A 128 -13.48 1.23 2.41
N GLU A 129 -13.71 0.39 3.43
CA GLU A 129 -13.56 0.76 4.83
C GLU A 129 -12.36 0.08 5.48
N ARG A 130 -11.70 0.82 6.39
CA ARG A 130 -10.58 0.35 7.18
C ARG A 130 -10.69 0.88 8.61
N SER A 131 -11.01 -0.01 9.54
CA SER A 131 -11.22 0.32 10.95
C SER A 131 -12.27 1.43 11.09
N THR A 132 -11.86 2.67 11.39
CA THR A 132 -12.76 3.83 11.55
C THR A 132 -12.74 4.79 10.37
N ARG A 133 -11.91 4.54 9.35
CA ARG A 133 -11.88 5.36 8.14
C ARG A 133 -12.65 4.67 7.04
N LEU A 134 -13.50 5.41 6.39
CA LEU A 134 -14.31 4.94 5.30
C LEU A 134 -14.07 5.86 4.10
N MET A 135 -14.03 5.26 2.92
CA MET A 135 -13.86 5.95 1.64
C MET A 135 -14.97 5.51 0.69
N CYS A 136 -15.45 6.40 -0.17
CA CYS A 136 -16.46 6.06 -1.17
C CYS A 136 -16.22 6.71 -2.54
N ARG A 137 -16.87 6.13 -3.54
CA ARG A 137 -17.12 6.67 -4.89
C ARG A 137 -18.55 6.38 -5.28
N LEU A 138 -19.25 7.38 -5.82
CA LEU A 138 -20.59 7.22 -6.35
C LEU A 138 -20.56 7.47 -7.86
N PHE A 139 -21.12 6.55 -8.64
CA PHE A 139 -21.12 6.60 -10.10
C PHE A 139 -22.54 6.79 -10.60
N LYS A 140 -22.80 7.81 -11.42
CA LYS A 140 -24.10 8.11 -12.03
C LYS A 140 -24.13 7.65 -13.48
N PHE A 141 -25.18 6.93 -13.85
CA PHE A 141 -25.39 6.49 -15.21
C PHE A 141 -26.34 7.40 -15.99
N ASP A 142 -26.21 7.37 -17.32
CA ASP A 142 -27.17 7.97 -18.23
C ASP A 142 -28.44 7.12 -18.28
N SER A 143 -29.49 7.60 -17.61
CA SER A 143 -30.79 6.93 -17.59
C SER A 143 -31.46 6.86 -18.97
N ASN A 144 -30.98 7.61 -19.97
CA ASN A 144 -31.50 7.53 -21.33
C ASN A 144 -30.95 6.32 -22.11
N LYS A 145 -29.89 5.67 -21.61
CA LYS A 145 -29.24 4.49 -22.23
C LYS A 145 -29.88 3.18 -21.74
N THR A 146 -31.20 3.10 -21.70
CA THR A 146 -31.93 1.94 -21.16
C THR A 146 -31.65 0.65 -21.94
N ASP A 147 -31.41 0.78 -23.25
CA ASP A 147 -31.01 -0.29 -24.16
C ASP A 147 -29.66 -0.94 -23.80
N LEU A 148 -28.75 -0.17 -23.20
CA LEU A 148 -27.51 -0.70 -22.64
C LEU A 148 -27.72 -1.23 -21.23
N LEU A 149 -28.45 -0.50 -20.39
CA LEU A 149 -28.69 -0.87 -18.99
C LEU A 149 -29.45 -2.19 -18.84
N ILE A 150 -30.33 -2.56 -19.78
CA ILE A 150 -31.06 -3.84 -19.74
C ILE A 150 -30.13 -5.06 -19.90
N LYS A 151 -28.96 -4.88 -20.53
CA LYS A 151 -27.97 -5.94 -20.77
C LYS A 151 -27.23 -6.30 -19.48
N LYS A 152 -26.59 -7.47 -19.48
CA LYS A 152 -25.64 -7.83 -18.43
C LYS A 152 -24.33 -7.07 -18.64
N LEU A 153 -24.00 -6.23 -17.67
CA LEU A 153 -22.81 -5.39 -17.70
C LEU A 153 -21.82 -5.83 -16.61
N ARG A 154 -20.53 -5.64 -16.89
CA ARG A 154 -19.43 -5.73 -15.94
C ARG A 154 -18.83 -4.36 -15.74
N PHE A 155 -18.40 -4.10 -14.52
CA PHE A 155 -17.88 -2.83 -14.08
C PHE A 155 -16.52 -3.05 -13.43
N GLN A 156 -15.55 -2.19 -13.72
CA GLN A 156 -14.23 -2.23 -13.14
C GLN A 156 -13.82 -0.83 -12.68
N TYR A 157 -13.43 -0.72 -11.41
CA TYR A 157 -12.85 0.49 -10.84
C TYR A 157 -11.52 0.15 -10.13
N ASP A 158 -10.49 0.93 -10.42
CA ASP A 158 -9.16 0.71 -9.87
C ASP A 158 -8.89 1.67 -8.69
N ILE A 159 -8.84 1.12 -7.49
CA ILE A 159 -8.37 1.84 -6.30
C ILE A 159 -6.84 1.93 -6.38
N GLU A 160 -6.35 3.10 -6.76
CA GLU A 160 -4.92 3.32 -7.01
C GLU A 160 -4.05 3.08 -5.77
N PHE A 161 -4.42 3.62 -4.60
CA PHE A 161 -3.60 3.52 -3.39
C PHE A 161 -4.39 3.07 -2.15
N LEU A 162 -3.93 1.96 -1.57
CA LEU A 162 -4.39 1.43 -0.29
C LEU A 162 -3.24 1.43 0.72
N LYS A 163 -3.59 1.65 2.00
CA LYS A 163 -2.59 1.64 3.06
C LYS A 163 -2.04 0.23 3.25
N PRO A 164 -0.71 0.06 3.35
CA PRO A 164 -0.03 -1.23 3.40
C PRO A 164 -0.28 -1.97 4.73
N LYS A 165 -0.32 -3.30 4.67
CA LYS A 165 -0.54 -4.21 5.83
C LYS A 165 -1.82 -3.92 6.60
N LYS A 166 -2.90 -3.60 5.89
CA LYS A 166 -4.22 -3.30 6.48
C LYS A 166 -5.28 -4.20 5.88
N ASN A 167 -6.30 -4.48 6.69
CA ASN A 167 -7.51 -5.16 6.22
C ASN A 167 -8.49 -4.09 5.73
N TYR A 168 -9.10 -4.35 4.58
CA TYR A 168 -10.17 -3.53 4.03
C TYR A 168 -11.40 -4.42 3.79
N MET A 169 -12.57 -3.85 4.02
CA MET A 169 -13.83 -4.39 3.53
C MET A 169 -14.28 -3.51 2.37
N ILE A 170 -14.46 -4.10 1.20
CA ILE A 170 -14.95 -3.43 0.00
C ILE A 170 -16.42 -3.80 -0.17
N LYS A 171 -17.27 -2.81 -0.46
CA LYS A 171 -18.72 -2.99 -0.64
C LYS A 171 -19.19 -2.26 -1.90
N VAL A 172 -20.13 -2.83 -2.63
CA VAL A 172 -20.78 -2.19 -3.78
C VAL A 172 -22.29 -2.28 -3.64
N TYR A 173 -22.96 -1.12 -3.75
CA TYR A 173 -24.41 -0.99 -3.72
C TYR A 173 -24.93 -0.55 -5.08
N SER A 174 -26.02 -1.15 -5.53
CA SER A 174 -26.80 -0.63 -6.66
C SER A 174 -27.63 0.57 -6.21
N MET A 175 -27.80 1.55 -7.08
CA MET A 175 -28.64 2.73 -6.85
C MET A 175 -29.88 2.68 -7.75
N PRO A 176 -31.10 2.99 -7.28
CA PRO A 176 -31.43 3.44 -5.93
C PRO A 176 -31.40 2.32 -4.88
N PRO A 177 -30.93 2.60 -3.65
CA PRO A 177 -31.00 1.63 -2.57
C PRO A 177 -32.44 1.52 -2.04
N PRO A 178 -32.77 0.41 -1.35
CA PRO A 178 -34.02 0.27 -0.59
C PRO A 178 -34.23 1.39 0.41
N LYS A 179 -35.47 1.89 0.50
CA LYS A 179 -35.87 2.87 1.51
C LYS A 179 -35.88 2.22 2.89
N ASN A 180 -35.42 2.95 3.90
CA ASN A 180 -35.57 2.59 5.32
C ASN A 180 -35.00 1.20 5.67
N LEU A 181 -33.76 0.92 5.25
CA LEU A 181 -33.09 -0.33 5.62
C LEU A 181 -32.84 -0.41 7.12
N GLU A 182 -33.49 -1.36 7.79
CA GLU A 182 -33.05 -1.79 9.10
C GLU A 182 -31.61 -2.34 9.02
N GLU A 183 -30.83 -2.19 10.09
CA GLU A 183 -29.41 -2.62 10.12
C GLU A 183 -29.22 -4.10 9.72
N SER A 184 -30.20 -4.93 10.08
CA SER A 184 -30.28 -6.36 9.77
C SER A 184 -30.46 -6.67 8.27
N GLN A 185 -31.04 -5.74 7.50
CA GLN A 185 -31.34 -5.89 6.08
C GLN A 185 -30.26 -5.31 5.19
N LYS A 186 -29.33 -4.51 5.74
CA LYS A 186 -28.26 -3.90 4.94
C LYS A 186 -27.37 -4.93 4.25
N THR A 187 -27.15 -6.11 4.83
CA THR A 187 -26.26 -7.14 4.24
C THR A 187 -26.82 -7.81 2.98
N SER A 188 -28.13 -7.73 2.72
CA SER A 188 -28.72 -8.25 1.48
C SER A 188 -28.70 -7.23 0.33
N THR A 189 -28.32 -5.98 0.59
CA THR A 189 -28.39 -4.87 -0.38
C THR A 189 -27.06 -4.49 -1.02
N PHE A 190 -25.97 -5.12 -0.59
CA PHE A 190 -24.65 -4.96 -1.20
C PHE A 190 -23.96 -6.30 -1.41
N GLU A 191 -22.96 -6.27 -2.29
CA GLU A 191 -21.92 -7.28 -2.34
C GLU A 191 -20.69 -6.79 -1.59
N SER A 192 -20.00 -7.69 -0.89
CA SER A 192 -18.80 -7.35 -0.14
C SER A 192 -17.67 -8.35 -0.28
N PHE A 193 -16.46 -7.83 -0.17
CA PHE A 193 -15.24 -8.62 -0.26
C PHE A 193 -14.19 -8.09 0.71
N GLN A 194 -13.58 -8.99 1.49
CA GLN A 194 -12.53 -8.62 2.44
C GLN A 194 -11.15 -8.90 1.86
N ILE A 195 -10.28 -7.88 1.88
CA ILE A 195 -8.88 -8.00 1.44
C ILE A 195 -7.92 -7.65 2.56
N ARG A 196 -6.70 -8.21 2.48
CA ARG A 196 -5.55 -7.80 3.30
C ARG A 196 -4.42 -7.32 2.40
N THR A 197 -4.05 -6.06 2.52
CA THR A 197 -3.00 -5.45 1.70
C THR A 197 -1.62 -5.94 2.10
N GLY A 198 -0.73 -6.08 1.11
CA GLY A 198 0.69 -6.35 1.31
C GLY A 198 1.45 -5.15 1.87
N PRO A 199 2.77 -5.28 2.11
CA PRO A 199 3.64 -4.12 2.33
C PRO A 199 3.77 -3.30 1.04
N PHE A 200 4.14 -2.03 1.17
CA PHE A 200 4.72 -1.29 0.04
C PHE A 200 6.14 -1.80 -0.24
N ILE A 201 6.57 -1.70 -1.49
CA ILE A 201 7.88 -2.16 -1.93
C ILE A 201 8.65 -0.94 -2.42
N HIS A 202 9.82 -0.66 -1.85
CA HIS A 202 10.70 0.34 -2.43
C HIS A 202 11.29 -0.18 -3.75
N GLN A 203 11.06 0.56 -4.83
CA GLN A 203 11.74 0.36 -6.10
C GLN A 203 12.93 1.31 -6.17
N TYR A 204 14.06 0.85 -5.66
CA TYR A 204 15.31 1.57 -5.84
C TYR A 204 15.74 1.46 -7.30
N SER A 205 15.88 2.55 -8.02
CA SER A 205 16.48 2.53 -9.37
C SER A 205 17.96 2.14 -9.31
N ASP A 206 18.64 2.61 -8.26
CA ASP A 206 20.08 2.51 -8.10
C ASP A 206 20.46 1.75 -6.81
N PRO A 207 21.53 0.93 -6.83
CA PRO A 207 21.97 0.18 -5.65
C PRO A 207 22.41 1.09 -4.50
N GLY A 208 22.94 2.28 -4.77
CA GLY A 208 23.35 3.24 -3.75
C GLY A 208 22.20 3.82 -2.93
N LEU A 209 20.95 3.72 -3.43
CA LEU A 209 19.75 4.16 -2.71
C LEU A 209 19.11 3.04 -1.89
N TRP A 210 19.49 1.79 -2.14
CA TRP A 210 18.91 0.64 -1.47
C TRP A 210 19.38 0.55 -0.02
N ILE A 211 18.43 0.60 0.91
CA ILE A 211 18.68 0.41 2.34
C ILE A 211 18.10 -0.95 2.73
N PRO A 212 18.91 -1.90 3.27
CA PRO A 212 18.41 -3.20 3.67
C PRO A 212 17.41 -3.08 4.82
N PRO A 213 16.18 -3.60 4.70
CA PRO A 213 15.30 -3.73 5.85
C PRO A 213 15.90 -4.69 6.88
N VAL A 214 16.00 -4.23 8.12
CA VAL A 214 16.56 -4.96 9.26
C VAL A 214 15.53 -5.09 10.36
N ARG A 215 15.43 -6.28 10.94
CA ARG A 215 14.68 -6.52 12.17
C ARG A 215 15.56 -7.25 13.15
N ALA A 216 15.53 -6.84 14.40
CA ALA A 216 16.23 -7.53 15.47
C ALA A 216 15.22 -7.89 16.57
N ARG A 217 15.42 -9.03 17.21
CA ARG A 217 14.64 -9.45 18.37
C ARG A 217 15.56 -10.07 19.42
N VAL A 218 15.24 -9.86 20.69
CA VAL A 218 15.90 -10.53 21.80
C VAL A 218 15.24 -11.88 22.01
N LEU A 219 16.05 -12.93 22.12
CA LEU A 219 15.67 -14.27 22.49
C LEU A 219 16.13 -14.55 23.93
N GLU A 220 15.62 -15.64 24.50
CA GLU A 220 16.05 -16.12 25.81
C GLU A 220 17.57 -16.37 25.86
N GLY A 221 18.16 -16.25 27.06
CA GLY A 221 19.59 -16.45 27.27
C GLY A 221 20.49 -15.32 26.75
N GLY A 222 19.97 -14.09 26.63
CA GLY A 222 20.78 -12.93 26.22
C GLY A 222 21.25 -13.02 24.77
N THR A 223 20.38 -13.47 23.87
CA THR A 223 20.70 -13.57 22.45
C THR A 223 19.95 -12.52 21.65
N ILE A 224 20.62 -11.81 20.75
CA ILE A 224 19.96 -10.96 19.74
C ILE A 224 20.01 -11.68 18.39
N GLU A 225 18.85 -11.97 17.82
CA GLU A 225 18.72 -12.47 16.44
C GLU A 225 18.39 -11.31 15.50
N VAL A 226 19.17 -11.17 14.44
CA VAL A 226 19.07 -10.12 13.42
C VAL A 226 18.68 -10.75 12.09
N LYS A 227 17.53 -10.33 11.56
CA LYS A 227 17.06 -10.66 10.22
C LYS A 227 17.37 -9.53 9.26
N ILE A 228 18.09 -9.86 8.19
CA ILE A 228 18.58 -8.91 7.19
C ILE A 228 17.97 -9.27 5.84
N THR A 229 17.27 -8.34 5.22
CA THR A 229 16.71 -8.57 3.87
C THR A 229 17.82 -8.44 2.82
N HIS A 230 17.88 -9.38 1.88
CA HIS A 230 18.87 -9.35 0.82
C HIS A 230 18.61 -8.24 -0.20
N SER A 231 19.66 -7.82 -0.91
CA SER A 231 19.49 -6.89 -2.02
C SER A 231 18.72 -7.54 -3.16
N PRO A 232 17.96 -6.75 -3.94
CA PRO A 232 17.48 -7.19 -5.24
C PRO A 232 18.63 -7.82 -6.04
N SER A 233 18.39 -8.97 -6.67
CA SER A 233 19.42 -9.73 -7.40
C SER A 233 20.18 -8.88 -8.43
N ARG A 234 19.50 -7.93 -9.07
CA ARG A 234 20.09 -6.97 -10.01
C ARG A 234 21.20 -6.07 -9.44
N PHE A 235 21.28 -5.90 -8.12
CA PHE A 235 22.30 -5.08 -7.46
C PHE A 235 23.54 -5.88 -7.06
N ASN A 236 23.41 -7.20 -6.92
CA ASN A 236 24.50 -8.09 -6.52
C ASN A 236 25.23 -7.68 -5.21
N LEU A 237 24.53 -7.00 -4.29
CA LEU A 237 25.07 -6.65 -2.98
C LEU A 237 24.83 -7.83 -2.02
N THR A 238 25.80 -8.73 -1.94
CA THR A 238 25.67 -10.03 -1.25
C THR A 238 26.40 -10.10 0.08
N GLN A 239 27.28 -9.15 0.37
CA GLN A 239 28.12 -9.17 1.59
C GLN A 239 27.79 -8.01 2.51
N PHE A 240 27.73 -8.30 3.81
CA PHE A 240 27.30 -7.37 4.85
C PHE A 240 28.19 -7.50 6.09
N LYS A 241 28.58 -6.37 6.65
CA LYS A 241 29.19 -6.27 7.98
C LYS A 241 28.08 -5.96 8.98
N VAL A 242 27.76 -6.92 9.83
CA VAL A 242 26.72 -6.83 10.87
C VAL A 242 27.41 -6.56 12.19
N MET A 243 27.25 -5.35 12.72
CA MET A 243 27.93 -4.88 13.91
C MET A 243 26.94 -4.72 15.04
N LEU A 244 27.35 -5.14 16.23
CA LEU A 244 26.63 -4.90 17.47
C LEU A 244 27.40 -3.82 18.24
N VAL A 245 26.71 -2.74 18.60
CA VAL A 245 27.23 -1.66 19.44
C VAL A 245 26.60 -1.83 20.83
N LYS A 246 27.40 -1.69 21.88
CA LYS A 246 26.98 -1.87 23.28
C LYS A 246 26.96 -0.50 23.96
N ARG A 247 25.85 -0.14 24.61
CA ARG A 247 25.61 1.23 25.11
C ARG A 247 26.55 1.63 26.23
N SER A 248 26.96 0.70 27.10
CA SER A 248 27.93 0.97 28.17
C SER A 248 29.38 1.11 27.70
N LEU A 249 29.68 0.80 26.44
CA LEU A 249 31.01 0.92 25.84
C LEU A 249 31.07 2.11 24.87
N ASP A 250 32.15 2.21 24.09
CA ASP A 250 32.26 3.22 23.05
C ASP A 250 31.22 3.00 21.93
N VAL A 251 30.25 3.91 21.89
CA VAL A 251 29.15 3.89 20.91
C VAL A 251 29.60 4.10 19.46
N ASN A 252 30.83 4.55 19.24
CA ASN A 252 31.40 4.72 17.90
C ASN A 252 32.03 3.44 17.36
N ASN A 253 32.26 2.45 18.23
CA ASN A 253 32.94 1.21 17.91
C ASN A 253 32.01 0.01 18.01
N ALA A 254 32.27 -1.00 17.17
CA ALA A 254 31.54 -2.25 17.21
C ALA A 254 32.04 -3.09 18.38
N PHE A 255 31.16 -3.38 19.35
CA PHE A 255 31.43 -4.35 20.41
C PHE A 255 31.64 -5.75 19.83
N ARG A 256 30.82 -6.15 18.85
CA ARG A 256 31.00 -7.38 18.08
C ARG A 256 30.70 -7.13 16.60
N THR A 257 31.34 -7.92 15.74
CA THR A 257 31.11 -7.87 14.29
C THR A 257 30.98 -9.28 13.75
N VAL A 258 29.98 -9.50 12.90
CA VAL A 258 29.83 -10.71 12.09
C VAL A 258 29.84 -10.31 10.61
N LEU A 259 30.60 -11.05 9.81
CA LEU A 259 30.53 -10.94 8.35
C LEU A 259 29.46 -11.91 7.86
N TYR A 260 28.46 -11.37 7.18
CA TYR A 260 27.38 -12.13 6.57
C TYR A 260 27.52 -12.10 5.05
N ALA A 261 27.52 -13.27 4.43
CA ALA A 261 27.46 -13.44 2.98
C ALA A 261 26.18 -14.18 2.61
N ALA A 262 25.38 -13.57 1.72
CA ALA A 262 24.20 -14.20 1.16
C ALA A 262 24.62 -15.41 0.31
N PRO A 263 23.99 -16.59 0.47
CA PRO A 263 24.30 -17.75 -0.36
C PRO A 263 24.03 -17.48 -1.84
N PRO A 264 24.87 -17.97 -2.76
CA PRO A 264 24.79 -17.66 -4.19
C PRO A 264 23.46 -18.04 -4.86
N ASP A 265 22.69 -18.98 -4.31
CA ASP A 265 21.40 -19.45 -4.84
C ASP A 265 20.23 -19.27 -3.86
N SER A 266 20.37 -18.36 -2.90
CA SER A 266 19.33 -18.12 -1.91
C SER A 266 18.08 -17.53 -2.57
N ARG A 267 17.10 -18.38 -2.90
CA ARG A 267 15.69 -17.95 -3.07
C ARG A 267 15.14 -17.27 -1.80
N LYS A 268 15.83 -17.40 -0.66
CA LYS A 268 15.46 -16.69 0.57
C LYS A 268 15.69 -15.20 0.36
N VAL A 269 14.64 -14.43 0.61
CA VAL A 269 14.63 -12.97 0.60
C VAL A 269 15.37 -12.35 1.79
N ALA A 270 15.87 -13.15 2.73
CA ALA A 270 16.53 -12.67 3.94
C ALA A 270 17.52 -13.69 4.54
N GLY A 271 18.50 -13.16 5.26
CA GLY A 271 19.48 -13.86 6.09
C GLY A 271 19.23 -13.66 7.58
N LEU A 272 19.85 -14.52 8.39
CA LEU A 272 19.80 -14.47 9.85
C LEU A 272 21.23 -14.44 10.41
N VAL A 273 21.46 -13.58 11.40
CA VAL A 273 22.71 -13.47 12.16
C VAL A 273 22.35 -13.38 13.64
N SER A 274 23.03 -14.12 14.49
CA SER A 274 22.77 -14.12 15.94
C SER A 274 23.99 -13.68 16.72
N PHE A 275 23.77 -12.86 17.75
CA PHE A 275 24.75 -12.51 18.76
C PHE A 275 24.32 -13.17 20.08
N THR A 276 25.05 -14.17 20.53
CA THR A 276 24.76 -14.96 21.74
C THR A 276 25.61 -14.50 22.92
N ASN A 277 25.28 -14.93 24.14
CA ASN A 277 26.05 -14.66 25.36
C ASN A 277 26.30 -13.14 25.54
N LEU A 278 25.21 -12.36 25.54
CA LEU A 278 25.24 -10.92 25.80
C LEU A 278 24.87 -10.64 27.25
N ASP A 279 25.60 -9.74 27.89
CA ASP A 279 25.30 -9.28 29.24
C ASP A 279 24.11 -8.31 29.23
N ASN A 280 23.58 -8.04 30.42
CA ASN A 280 22.58 -6.99 30.66
C ASN A 280 23.08 -5.62 30.20
N ASP A 281 22.51 -5.13 29.09
CA ASP A 281 22.79 -3.80 28.54
C ASP A 281 21.75 -3.45 27.47
N GLU A 282 21.90 -2.28 26.87
CA GLU A 282 21.27 -1.91 25.62
C GLU A 282 22.23 -2.04 24.45
N TYR A 283 21.74 -2.62 23.37
CA TYR A 283 22.52 -2.88 22.17
C TYR A 283 21.87 -2.25 20.95
N LYS A 284 22.69 -1.85 19.99
CA LYS A 284 22.24 -1.36 18.69
C LYS A 284 22.88 -2.19 17.60
N VAL A 285 22.09 -2.61 16.62
CA VAL A 285 22.59 -3.32 15.44
C VAL A 285 22.87 -2.29 14.35
N VAL A 286 24.06 -2.33 13.77
CA VAL A 286 24.47 -1.50 12.64
C VAL A 286 24.91 -2.41 11.50
N ILE A 287 24.28 -2.27 10.33
CA ILE A 287 24.60 -3.07 9.15
C ILE A 287 25.19 -2.17 8.06
N ARG A 288 26.32 -2.61 7.51
CA ARG A 288 26.99 -1.97 6.38
C ARG A 288 27.15 -2.96 5.24
N VAL A 289 26.79 -2.55 4.03
CA VAL A 289 27.07 -3.33 2.81
C VAL A 289 28.58 -3.29 2.54
N ILE A 290 29.13 -4.43 2.13
CA ILE A 290 30.51 -4.56 1.70
C ILE A 290 30.54 -4.53 0.17
N ASP A 291 31.11 -3.47 -0.39
CA ASP A 291 31.40 -3.36 -1.81
C ASP A 291 32.92 -3.58 -2.03
N PRO A 292 33.34 -4.72 -2.61
CA PRO A 292 34.75 -5.02 -2.83
C PRO A 292 35.41 -4.05 -3.83
N PHE A 293 34.61 -3.32 -4.62
CA PHE A 293 35.06 -2.39 -5.65
C PHE A 293 34.79 -0.93 -5.29
N ARG A 294 34.50 -0.60 -4.02
CA ARG A 294 34.08 0.74 -3.54
C ARG A 294 34.94 1.92 -4.06
N LYS A 295 36.23 1.70 -4.32
CA LYS A 295 37.18 2.74 -4.79
C LYS A 295 37.48 2.69 -6.29
N GLN A 296 36.86 1.77 -7.03
CA GLN A 296 37.12 1.56 -8.45
C GLN A 296 35.97 2.16 -9.26
N VAL A 297 36.21 3.33 -9.85
CA VAL A 297 35.25 4.02 -10.71
C VAL A 297 34.76 3.08 -11.81
N GLY A 298 33.44 3.02 -12.01
CA GLY A 298 32.80 2.13 -12.99
C GLY A 298 32.70 0.65 -12.60
N LYS A 299 33.32 0.23 -11.48
CA LYS A 299 33.30 -1.17 -11.00
C LYS A 299 32.60 -1.34 -9.65
N CYS A 300 32.45 -0.27 -8.86
CA CYS A 300 31.68 -0.29 -7.63
C CYS A 300 30.29 -0.90 -7.85
N LEU A 301 29.88 -1.79 -6.96
CA LEU A 301 28.50 -2.29 -6.93
C LEU A 301 27.56 -1.24 -6.34
N CYS A 302 28.12 -0.38 -5.49
CA CYS A 302 27.41 0.69 -4.86
C CYS A 302 27.53 2.00 -5.64
N TRP A 303 26.50 2.36 -6.39
CA TRP A 303 26.48 3.58 -7.21
C TRP A 303 25.10 4.20 -7.30
N ILE A 304 25.07 5.47 -7.68
CA ILE A 304 23.87 6.21 -8.11
C ILE A 304 24.05 6.71 -9.54
N LYS A 305 22.96 6.83 -10.28
CA LYS A 305 22.98 7.38 -11.63
C LYS A 305 22.89 8.91 -11.56
N GLU A 306 23.87 9.58 -12.14
CA GLU A 306 23.92 11.03 -12.32
C GLU A 306 23.96 11.37 -13.82
N ALA A 307 23.84 12.65 -14.17
CA ALA A 307 23.84 13.12 -15.56
C ALA A 307 25.09 12.65 -16.34
N ASN A 308 26.23 12.55 -15.65
CA ASN A 308 27.52 12.17 -16.23
C ASN A 308 27.84 10.66 -16.08
N GLY A 309 26.85 9.83 -15.75
CA GLY A 309 27.01 8.37 -15.62
C GLY A 309 26.86 7.86 -14.20
N ARG A 310 27.53 6.73 -13.88
CA ARG A 310 27.46 6.10 -12.56
C ARG A 310 28.49 6.72 -11.62
N HIS A 311 28.04 7.23 -10.48
CA HIS A 311 28.93 7.73 -9.43
C HIS A 311 28.99 6.71 -8.28
N CYS A 312 30.20 6.28 -7.93
CA CYS A 312 30.40 5.34 -6.83
C CYS A 312 30.08 6.00 -5.49
N GLN A 313 29.23 5.35 -4.71
CA GLN A 313 28.89 5.80 -3.37
C GLN A 313 29.83 5.18 -2.35
N ASN A 314 30.19 5.99 -1.36
CA ASN A 314 31.07 5.55 -0.30
C ASN A 314 30.42 4.42 0.53
N ILE A 315 29.11 4.42 0.72
CA ILE A 315 28.41 3.35 1.44
C ILE A 315 27.00 3.22 0.81
N CYS A 316 26.55 2.00 0.55
CA CYS A 316 25.17 1.71 0.09
C CYS A 316 24.15 1.85 1.24
N GLY A 317 24.24 2.97 1.95
CA GLY A 317 23.60 3.15 3.24
C GLY A 317 24.25 2.29 4.34
N SER A 318 24.28 2.84 5.55
CA SER A 318 24.34 2.04 6.76
C SER A 318 22.98 2.13 7.43
N VAL A 319 22.40 0.99 7.79
CA VAL A 319 21.17 0.97 8.56
C VAL A 319 21.51 0.65 10.01
N GLN A 320 20.82 1.33 10.93
CA GLN A 320 20.94 1.06 12.35
C GLN A 320 19.56 0.86 12.96
N THR A 321 19.45 -0.03 13.93
CA THR A 321 18.23 -0.19 14.73
C THR A 321 18.17 0.86 15.84
N ASP A 322 17.03 0.95 16.51
CA ASP A 322 16.96 1.54 17.84
C ASP A 322 17.78 0.71 18.85
N TRP A 323 17.95 1.26 20.05
CA TRP A 323 18.54 0.56 21.17
C TRP A 323 17.60 -0.55 21.66
N ILE A 324 18.16 -1.74 21.89
CA ILE A 324 17.46 -2.96 22.24
C ILE A 324 17.94 -3.38 23.62
N LYS A 325 17.05 -3.38 24.61
CA LYS A 325 17.38 -3.81 25.97
C LYS A 325 17.47 -5.34 26.02
N VAL A 326 18.61 -5.84 26.50
CA VAL A 326 18.82 -7.25 26.81
C VAL A 326 18.83 -7.43 28.32
N SER A 327 18.10 -8.43 28.80
CA SER A 327 18.04 -8.80 30.20
C SER A 327 18.15 -10.32 30.32
N VAL A 328 19.22 -10.77 30.94
CA VAL A 328 19.51 -12.17 31.27
C VAL A 328 19.03 -12.36 32.71
N HIS A 329 17.93 -13.07 32.86
CA HIS A 329 17.52 -13.59 34.15
C HIS A 329 18.36 -14.82 34.43
N GLY A 330 19.22 -14.72 35.44
CA GLY A 330 20.06 -15.82 35.93
C GLY A 330 19.28 -16.81 36.78
#